data_AF-A0A7X5LVU3-F1
#
_entry.id   AF-A0A7X5LVU3-F1
#
_cell.length_a   1.000
_cell.length_b   1.000
_cell.length_c   1.000
_cell.angle_alpha   90.00
_cell.angle_beta   90.00
_cell.angle_gamma   90.00
#
_symmetry.space_group_name_H-M   'P 1'
#
loop_
_entity.id
_entity.type
_entity.pdbx_description
1 polymer ?
#
loop_
_entity_poly.entity_id
_entity_poly.type
_entity_poly.pdbx_seq_one_letter_code
_entity_poly.pdbx_strand_id
1 'polypeptide(L)'
;MNAAVNHIMQTTDWTKYSLEEWLYQFGAWMYSNSGTCGKSINPIAVAMDQAAKKRKQEVKGKDQIMADWLCSDDVVIPKGRGKGITCEITDNEARAVQRLILDMQGQSEVLDGWLEMVIFRYCYAMPLSRLVTPYATLMDVKFDVKCGLAAMHARYPFIAHSAKIKRIGV
;
A
#
# COMPACT_ATOMS: atom_id res chain seq x y z
N MET A 1 -6.57 0.43 -24.42
CA MET A 1 -7.57 0.49 -23.33
C MET A 1 -6.93 1.23 -22.17
N ASN A 2 -7.41 2.42 -21.77
CA ASN A 2 -7.07 3.12 -20.50
C ASN A 2 -7.82 4.48 -20.31
N ALA A 3 -8.95 4.72 -21.00
CA ALA A 3 -9.68 5.98 -20.84
C ALA A 3 -10.43 6.06 -19.49
N ALA A 4 -10.95 4.93 -18.99
CA ALA A 4 -11.71 4.89 -17.73
C ALA A 4 -10.83 5.16 -16.49
N VAL A 5 -9.56 4.74 -16.50
CA VAL A 5 -8.64 4.89 -15.35
C VAL A 5 -8.10 6.31 -15.22
N ASN A 6 -7.84 7.00 -16.35
CA ASN A 6 -7.48 8.41 -16.34
C ASN A 6 -8.65 9.29 -15.87
N HIS A 7 -9.88 8.92 -16.21
CA HIS A 7 -11.09 9.58 -15.69
C HIS A 7 -11.21 9.40 -14.17
N ILE A 8 -10.91 8.20 -13.64
CA ILE A 8 -11.00 7.92 -12.20
C ILE A 8 -10.12 8.88 -11.38
N MET A 9 -8.85 9.07 -11.74
CA MET A 9 -7.96 10.01 -11.02
C MET A 9 -8.42 11.47 -11.07
N GLN A 10 -9.13 11.87 -12.13
CA GLN A 10 -9.69 13.21 -12.28
C GLN A 10 -11.01 13.39 -11.52
N THR A 11 -11.79 12.33 -11.37
CA THR A 11 -13.08 12.36 -10.65
C THR A 11 -12.97 12.16 -9.15
N THR A 12 -11.84 11.63 -8.66
CA THR A 12 -11.62 11.47 -7.22
C THR A 12 -11.44 12.83 -6.56
N ASP A 13 -12.26 13.11 -5.55
CA ASP A 13 -12.11 14.30 -4.71
C ASP A 13 -10.96 14.12 -3.71
N TRP A 14 -9.75 14.50 -4.12
CA TRP A 14 -8.54 14.41 -3.31
C TRP A 14 -8.53 15.33 -2.09
N THR A 15 -9.51 16.22 -1.93
CA THR A 15 -9.61 17.13 -0.78
C THR A 15 -10.24 16.46 0.45
N LYS A 16 -10.85 15.27 0.28
CA LYS A 16 -11.57 14.53 1.33
C LYS A 16 -10.66 14.10 2.49
N TYR A 17 -9.44 13.67 2.18
CA TYR A 17 -8.48 13.15 3.16
C TYR A 17 -7.07 13.66 2.88
N SER A 18 -6.21 13.62 3.88
CA SER A 18 -4.76 13.76 3.70
C SER A 18 -4.14 12.50 3.08
N LEU A 19 -2.91 12.61 2.57
CA LEU A 19 -2.19 11.50 1.95
C LEU A 19 -2.11 10.27 2.87
N GLU A 20 -1.79 10.47 4.14
CA GLU A 20 -1.72 9.39 5.13
C GLU A 20 -3.09 8.74 5.38
N GLU A 21 -4.15 9.55 5.48
CA GLU A 21 -5.51 9.07 5.66
C GLU A 21 -6.03 8.31 4.43
N TRP A 22 -5.70 8.78 3.22
CA TRP A 22 -5.97 8.06 1.98
C TRP A 22 -5.32 6.66 1.98
N LEU A 23 -4.08 6.56 2.45
CA LEU A 23 -3.37 5.28 2.54
C LEU A 23 -3.97 4.35 3.62
N TYR A 24 -4.43 4.90 4.74
CA TYR A 24 -5.15 4.15 5.77
C TYR A 24 -6.51 3.64 5.29
N GLN A 25 -7.28 4.49 4.61
CA GLN A 25 -8.57 4.12 4.02
C GLN A 25 -8.40 3.06 2.92
N PHE A 26 -7.33 3.18 2.12
CA PHE A 26 -6.96 2.15 1.15
C PHE A 26 -6.61 0.83 1.84
N GLY A 27 -5.88 0.87 2.95
CA GLY A 27 -5.66 -0.28 3.82
C GLY A 27 -6.96 -0.92 4.29
N ALA A 28 -7.85 -0.12 4.86
CA ALA A 28 -9.17 -0.58 5.30
C ALA A 28 -9.99 -1.20 4.17
N TRP A 29 -9.93 -0.65 2.95
CA TRP A 29 -10.58 -1.20 1.77
C TRP A 29 -10.01 -2.56 1.33
N MET A 30 -8.69 -2.75 1.39
CA MET A 30 -8.10 -4.06 1.10
C MET A 30 -8.65 -5.17 2.01
N TYR A 31 -8.95 -4.81 3.27
CA TYR A 31 -9.49 -5.73 4.27
C TYR A 31 -11.02 -5.76 4.33
N SER A 32 -11.73 -4.76 3.81
CA SER A 32 -13.20 -4.68 3.86
C SER A 32 -13.89 -5.75 3.03
N ASN A 33 -13.21 -6.29 2.01
CA ASN A 33 -13.72 -7.34 1.12
C ASN A 33 -13.02 -8.69 1.30
N SER A 34 -12.46 -8.96 2.48
CA SER A 34 -11.82 -10.24 2.83
C SER A 34 -12.83 -11.19 3.46
N GLY A 35 -12.98 -12.39 2.91
CA GLY A 35 -13.88 -13.41 3.46
C GLY A 35 -13.41 -13.94 4.81
N THR A 36 -14.23 -14.79 5.45
CA THR A 36 -14.04 -15.41 6.79
C THR A 36 -12.71 -16.15 7.01
N CYS A 37 -11.85 -16.27 5.99
CA CYS A 37 -10.52 -16.88 6.06
C CYS A 37 -9.37 -15.88 5.86
N GLY A 38 -9.63 -14.56 5.78
CA GLY A 38 -8.60 -13.54 5.55
C GLY A 38 -8.00 -13.58 4.14
N LYS A 39 -8.68 -14.23 3.19
CA LYS A 39 -8.38 -14.15 1.75
C LYS A 39 -9.21 -13.03 1.15
N SER A 40 -8.56 -12.13 0.41
CA SER A 40 -9.26 -11.08 -0.33
C SER A 40 -10.20 -11.75 -1.34
N ILE A 41 -11.51 -11.45 -1.28
CA ILE A 41 -12.49 -11.92 -2.27
C ILE A 41 -12.47 -11.00 -3.51
N ASN A 42 -11.81 -9.85 -3.41
CA ASN A 42 -11.71 -8.90 -4.50
C ASN A 42 -10.78 -9.45 -5.61
N PRO A 43 -11.29 -9.68 -6.84
CA PRO A 43 -10.49 -10.23 -7.94
C PRO A 43 -9.26 -9.36 -8.29
N ILE A 44 -9.27 -8.09 -7.94
CA ILE A 44 -8.14 -7.15 -8.16
C ILE A 44 -7.07 -7.34 -7.10
N ALA A 45 -7.46 -7.50 -5.83
CA ALA A 45 -6.52 -7.80 -4.75
C ALA A 45 -5.87 -9.17 -4.98
N VAL A 46 -6.65 -10.16 -5.43
CA VAL A 46 -6.15 -11.47 -5.85
C VAL A 46 -5.15 -11.35 -7.00
N ALA A 47 -5.43 -10.50 -8.00
CA ALA A 47 -4.51 -10.27 -9.11
C ALA A 47 -3.20 -9.56 -8.67
N MET A 48 -3.27 -8.62 -7.73
CA MET A 48 -2.07 -7.99 -7.14
C MET A 48 -1.22 -8.98 -6.35
N ASP A 49 -1.84 -9.81 -5.51
CA ASP A 49 -1.15 -10.84 -4.74
C ASP A 49 -0.49 -11.87 -5.67
N GLN A 50 -1.17 -12.26 -6.76
CA GLN A 50 -0.61 -13.14 -7.78
C GLN A 50 0.56 -12.49 -8.54
N ALA A 51 0.47 -11.21 -8.88
CA ALA A 51 1.55 -10.48 -9.56
C ALA A 51 2.80 -10.32 -8.66
N ALA A 52 2.60 -10.04 -7.37
CA ALA A 52 3.68 -9.97 -6.38
C ALA A 52 4.36 -11.34 -6.17
N LYS A 53 3.56 -12.43 -6.11
CA LYS A 53 4.07 -13.81 -6.03
C LYS A 53 4.89 -14.19 -7.26
N LYS A 54 4.40 -13.87 -8.46
CA LYS A 54 5.07 -14.20 -9.72
C LYS A 54 6.44 -13.49 -9.86
N ARG A 55 6.52 -12.21 -9.49
CA ARG A 55 7.79 -11.45 -9.50
C ARG A 55 8.82 -12.02 -8.53
N LYS A 56 8.40 -12.47 -7.34
CA LYS A 56 9.32 -13.10 -6.36
C LYS A 56 9.78 -14.50 -6.79
N GLN A 57 8.98 -15.21 -7.59
CA GLN A 57 9.35 -16.50 -8.18
C GLN A 57 10.34 -16.36 -9.35
N GLU A 58 10.26 -15.30 -10.15
CA GLU A 58 11.23 -15.05 -11.24
C GLU A 58 12.64 -14.71 -10.73
N VAL A 59 12.76 -14.25 -9.48
CA VAL A 59 14.04 -13.91 -8.85
C VAL A 59 14.74 -15.12 -8.20
N LYS A 60 14.03 -16.24 -7.96
CA LYS A 60 14.61 -17.46 -7.36
C LYS A 60 14.77 -18.56 -8.41
N GLY A 61 15.93 -19.22 -8.44
CA GLY A 61 16.20 -20.32 -9.39
C GLY A 61 15.25 -21.51 -9.22
N LYS A 62 14.99 -22.25 -10.31
CA LYS A 62 13.96 -23.31 -10.41
C LYS A 62 13.96 -24.35 -9.27
N ASP A 63 15.13 -24.67 -8.71
CA ASP A 63 15.25 -25.66 -7.63
C ASP A 63 14.86 -25.10 -6.25
N GLN A 64 15.02 -23.79 -6.02
CA GLN A 64 14.50 -23.12 -4.82
C GLN A 64 13.00 -22.98 -4.86
N ILE A 65 12.38 -22.90 -6.04
CA ILE A 65 10.92 -22.81 -6.20
C ILE A 65 10.22 -24.09 -5.75
N MET A 66 10.78 -25.26 -6.08
CA MET A 66 10.22 -26.57 -5.69
C MET A 66 10.32 -26.79 -4.17
N ALA A 67 11.45 -26.40 -3.57
CA ALA A 67 11.67 -26.49 -2.13
C ALA A 67 10.82 -25.47 -1.35
N ASP A 68 10.72 -24.22 -1.82
CA ASP A 68 9.79 -23.22 -1.26
C ASP A 68 8.35 -23.73 -1.40
N TRP A 69 7.94 -24.32 -2.53
CA TRP A 69 6.56 -24.80 -2.72
C TRP A 69 6.19 -25.98 -1.80
N LEU A 70 7.12 -26.90 -1.55
CA LEU A 70 6.94 -28.03 -0.62
C LEU A 70 6.99 -27.60 0.85
N CYS A 71 7.66 -26.48 1.17
CA CYS A 71 7.82 -25.97 2.53
C CYS A 71 7.02 -24.69 2.85
N SER A 72 6.34 -24.09 1.87
CA SER A 72 5.58 -22.87 2.06
C SER A 72 4.21 -23.18 2.66
N ASP A 73 4.13 -23.11 3.98
CA ASP A 73 2.96 -22.46 4.57
C ASP A 73 2.81 -21.09 3.87
N ASP A 74 1.64 -20.87 3.26
CA ASP A 74 1.21 -19.69 2.51
C ASP A 74 2.03 -18.42 2.85
N VAL A 75 2.60 -17.76 1.83
CA VAL A 75 3.24 -16.43 1.93
C VAL A 75 2.43 -15.57 2.91
N VAL A 76 2.97 -15.39 4.12
CA VAL A 76 2.27 -14.70 5.20
C VAL A 76 2.28 -13.22 4.87
N ILE A 77 1.31 -12.78 4.06
CA ILE A 77 0.88 -11.39 4.07
C ILE A 77 0.57 -11.10 5.55
N PRO A 78 1.32 -10.22 6.23
CA PRO A 78 1.11 -9.99 7.65
C PRO A 78 -0.34 -9.61 7.84
N LYS A 79 -1.09 -10.41 8.61
CA LYS A 79 -2.49 -10.13 8.96
C LYS A 79 -2.49 -8.84 9.77
N GLY A 80 -2.62 -7.70 9.08
CA GLY A 80 -2.86 -6.41 9.69
C GLY A 80 -4.11 -6.55 10.53
N ARG A 81 -3.99 -6.35 11.85
CA ARG A 81 -5.18 -6.21 12.69
C ARG A 81 -5.81 -4.88 12.30
N GLY A 82 -6.77 -4.91 11.37
CA GLY A 82 -7.64 -3.78 11.05
C GLY A 82 -8.54 -3.46 12.24
N LYS A 83 -7.96 -3.06 13.37
CA LYS A 83 -8.69 -2.73 14.58
C LYS A 83 -9.05 -1.25 14.51
N GLY A 84 -10.20 -0.94 13.92
CA GLY A 84 -10.92 0.31 14.20
C GLY A 84 -11.03 1.36 13.10
N ILE A 85 -10.61 1.10 11.86
CA ILE A 85 -10.84 2.03 10.73
C ILE A 85 -11.93 1.43 9.83
N THR A 86 -13.09 2.09 9.77
CA THR A 86 -14.16 1.78 8.82
C THR A 86 -13.77 2.27 7.43
N CYS A 87 -13.89 1.40 6.42
CA CYS A 87 -13.64 1.77 5.03
C CYS A 87 -14.71 2.75 4.54
N GLU A 88 -14.31 3.98 4.25
CA GLU A 88 -15.19 5.07 3.79
C GLU A 88 -14.92 5.47 2.33
N ILE A 89 -14.02 4.73 1.66
CA ILE A 89 -13.70 4.94 0.25
C ILE A 89 -14.43 3.93 -0.64
N THR A 90 -14.77 4.38 -1.83
CA THR A 90 -15.37 3.59 -2.91
C THR A 90 -14.30 2.83 -3.69
N ASP A 91 -14.71 1.81 -4.46
CA ASP A 91 -13.80 1.05 -5.33
C ASP A 91 -13.06 1.93 -6.35
N ASN A 92 -13.69 3.00 -6.83
CA ASN A 92 -13.06 3.92 -7.76
C ASN A 92 -11.98 4.77 -7.07
N GLU A 93 -12.25 5.28 -5.87
CA GLU A 93 -11.26 5.98 -5.05
C GLU A 93 -10.11 5.05 -4.66
N ALA A 94 -10.40 3.80 -4.30
CA ALA A 94 -9.37 2.80 -4.02
C ALA A 94 -8.47 2.52 -5.24
N ARG A 95 -9.07 2.37 -6.43
CA ARG A 95 -8.30 2.23 -7.70
C ARG A 95 -7.47 3.47 -8.00
N ALA A 96 -7.97 4.67 -7.67
CA ALA A 96 -7.21 5.91 -7.82
C ALA A 96 -5.96 5.89 -6.93
N VAL A 97 -6.11 5.53 -5.64
CA VAL A 97 -4.98 5.42 -4.69
C VAL A 97 -4.00 4.33 -5.12
N GLN A 98 -4.49 3.18 -5.59
CA GLN A 98 -3.66 2.11 -6.15
C GLN A 98 -2.80 2.62 -7.31
N ARG A 99 -3.38 3.42 -8.21
CA ARG A 99 -2.66 4.00 -9.35
C ARG A 99 -1.54 4.95 -8.90
N LEU A 100 -1.73 5.71 -7.83
CA LEU A 100 -0.69 6.59 -7.26
C LEU A 100 0.58 5.80 -6.93
N ILE A 101 0.40 4.68 -6.22
CA ILE A 101 1.50 3.81 -5.78
C ILE A 101 2.16 3.14 -6.99
N LEU A 102 1.37 2.55 -7.89
CA LEU A 102 1.89 1.85 -9.07
C LEU A 102 2.63 2.77 -10.06
N ASP A 103 2.29 4.06 -10.13
CA ASP A 103 3.00 4.99 -11.03
C ASP A 103 4.45 5.27 -10.60
N MET A 104 4.71 5.16 -9.29
CA MET A 104 6.01 5.46 -8.72
C MET A 104 6.89 4.22 -8.59
N GLN A 105 6.30 3.03 -8.61
CA GLN A 105 7.03 1.77 -8.51
C GLN A 105 7.89 1.48 -9.75
N GLY A 106 9.06 0.89 -9.54
CA GLY A 106 9.95 0.43 -10.60
C GLY A 106 10.83 1.53 -11.22
N GLN A 107 10.84 2.73 -10.65
CA GLN A 107 11.73 3.81 -11.10
C GLN A 107 13.13 3.73 -10.46
N SER A 108 13.23 3.25 -9.22
CA SER A 108 14.50 3.11 -8.49
C SER A 108 14.32 2.16 -7.32
N GLU A 109 15.32 1.33 -7.04
CA GLU A 109 15.32 0.41 -5.89
C GLU A 109 15.15 1.17 -4.55
N VAL A 110 15.74 2.37 -4.45
CA VAL A 110 15.62 3.20 -3.24
C VAL A 110 14.19 3.72 -3.07
N LEU A 111 13.56 4.18 -4.17
CA LEU A 111 12.18 4.64 -4.14
C LEU A 111 11.23 3.49 -3.81
N ASP A 112 11.46 2.32 -4.40
CA ASP A 112 10.67 1.12 -4.14
C ASP A 112 10.77 0.68 -2.67
N GLY A 113 11.97 0.76 -2.06
CA GLY A 113 12.16 0.53 -0.63
C GLY A 113 11.38 1.51 0.25
N TRP A 114 11.41 2.81 -0.08
CA TRP A 114 10.63 3.81 0.64
C TRP A 114 9.12 3.59 0.51
N LEU A 115 8.64 3.25 -0.70
CA LEU A 115 7.23 2.96 -0.96
C LEU A 115 6.78 1.69 -0.23
N GLU A 116 7.62 0.65 -0.18
CA GLU A 116 7.33 -0.58 0.57
C GLU A 116 7.12 -0.29 2.07
N MET A 117 7.96 0.56 2.66
CA MET A 117 7.81 0.96 4.06
C MET A 117 6.50 1.74 4.31
N VAL A 118 6.11 2.63 3.38
CA VAL A 118 4.82 3.35 3.43
C VAL A 118 3.65 2.37 3.34
N ILE A 119 3.69 1.42 2.40
CA ILE A 119 2.67 0.40 2.20
C ILE A 119 2.51 -0.45 3.47
N PHE A 120 3.61 -0.94 4.05
CA PHE A 120 3.54 -1.71 5.29
C PHE A 120 2.99 -0.90 6.46
N ARG A 121 3.39 0.37 6.57
CA ARG A 121 2.95 1.24 7.66
C ARG A 121 1.46 1.56 7.58
N TYR A 122 0.99 2.01 6.42
CA TYR A 122 -0.34 2.59 6.27
C TYR A 122 -1.36 1.59 5.71
N CYS A 123 -1.00 0.84 4.66
CA CYS A 123 -1.93 -0.08 4.00
C CYS A 123 -2.09 -1.39 4.79
N TYR A 124 -1.01 -1.94 5.36
CA TYR A 124 -1.04 -3.13 6.22
C TYR A 124 -1.19 -2.81 7.73
N ALA A 125 -1.26 -1.53 8.09
CA ALA A 125 -1.35 -1.05 9.47
C ALA A 125 -0.26 -1.64 10.41
N MET A 126 0.95 -1.87 9.90
CA MET A 126 2.03 -2.46 10.68
C MET A 126 2.66 -1.42 11.62
N PRO A 127 2.80 -1.72 12.92
CA PRO A 127 3.53 -0.83 13.82
C PRO A 127 5.01 -0.77 13.40
N LEU A 128 5.62 0.42 13.51
CA LEU A 128 7.02 0.64 13.13
C LEU A 128 7.99 -0.33 13.81
N SER A 129 7.70 -0.78 15.03
CA SER A 129 8.51 -1.76 15.75
C SER A 129 8.58 -3.13 15.07
N ARG A 130 7.56 -3.50 14.28
CA ARG A 130 7.56 -4.75 13.49
C ARG A 130 8.27 -4.61 12.14
N LEU A 131 8.59 -3.40 11.73
CA LEU A 131 9.34 -3.10 10.51
C LEU A 131 10.85 -3.06 10.75
N VAL A 132 11.28 -3.01 12.01
CA VAL A 132 12.70 -3.05 12.37
C VAL A 132 13.29 -4.41 12.01
N THR A 133 14.40 -4.40 11.30
CA THR A 133 15.15 -5.61 10.93
C THR A 133 16.56 -5.55 11.53
N PRO A 134 17.34 -6.66 11.50
CA PRO A 134 18.75 -6.60 11.89
C PRO A 134 19.59 -5.61 11.07
N TYR A 135 19.09 -5.19 9.90
CA TYR A 135 19.78 -4.31 8.96
C TYR A 135 19.20 -2.88 8.92
N ALA A 136 18.05 -2.63 9.56
CA ALA A 136 17.38 -1.34 9.57
C ALA A 136 16.84 -1.03 10.97
N THR A 137 17.34 0.04 11.57
CA THR A 137 16.93 0.50 12.90
C THR A 137 15.53 1.13 12.86
N LEU A 138 14.94 1.35 14.03
CA LEU A 138 13.68 2.09 14.14
C LEU A 138 13.77 3.50 13.53
N MET A 139 14.95 4.14 13.58
CA MET A 139 15.13 5.46 12.98
C MET A 139 15.17 5.37 11.46
N ASP A 140 15.86 4.37 10.91
CA ASP A 140 15.92 4.15 9.46
C ASP A 140 14.52 3.94 8.90
N VAL A 141 13.73 3.04 9.50
CA VAL A 141 12.33 2.80 9.12
C VAL A 141 11.49 4.08 9.18
N LYS A 142 11.67 4.92 10.21
CA LYS A 142 10.94 6.20 10.31
C LYS A 142 11.34 7.16 9.18
N PHE A 143 12.61 7.21 8.82
CA PHE A 143 13.09 8.05 7.73
C PHE A 143 12.63 7.54 6.38
N ASP A 144 12.65 6.23 6.15
CA ASP A 144 12.17 5.61 4.91
C ASP A 144 10.68 5.89 4.69
N VAL A 145 9.85 5.77 5.73
CA VAL A 145 8.42 6.13 5.67
C VAL A 145 8.25 7.61 5.33
N LYS A 146 9.03 8.51 5.96
CA LYS A 146 8.96 9.95 5.67
C LYS A 146 9.40 10.27 4.24
N CYS A 147 10.47 9.65 3.76
CA CYS A 147 10.97 9.84 2.40
C CYS A 147 9.95 9.34 1.38
N GLY A 148 9.31 8.20 1.64
CA GLY A 148 8.23 7.67 0.79
C GLY A 148 7.04 8.62 0.71
N LEU A 149 6.55 9.13 1.84
CA LEU A 149 5.46 10.11 1.87
C LEU A 149 5.83 11.43 1.16
N ALA A 150 7.07 11.90 1.36
CA ALA A 150 7.56 13.10 0.69
C ALA A 150 7.66 12.91 -0.83
N ALA A 151 8.16 11.75 -1.28
CA ALA A 151 8.22 11.41 -2.70
C ALA A 151 6.83 11.35 -3.32
N MET A 152 5.87 10.72 -2.64
CA MET A 152 4.47 10.67 -3.08
C MET A 152 3.86 12.06 -3.18
N HIS A 153 4.07 12.91 -2.17
CA HIS A 153 3.59 14.28 -2.18
C HIS A 153 4.26 15.14 -3.27
N ALA A 154 5.55 14.96 -3.52
CA ALA A 154 6.26 15.65 -4.60
C ALA A 154 5.71 15.28 -5.99
N ARG A 155 5.35 14.01 -6.18
CA ARG A 155 4.72 13.52 -7.43
C ARG A 155 3.27 13.99 -7.57
N TYR A 156 2.55 14.06 -6.46
CA TYR A 156 1.12 14.39 -6.40
C TYR A 156 0.86 15.57 -5.46
N PRO A 157 1.29 16.79 -5.82
CA PRO A 157 1.21 17.96 -4.92
C PRO A 157 -0.21 18.44 -4.66
N PHE A 158 -1.19 17.94 -5.41
CA PHE A 158 -2.62 18.25 -5.20
C PHE A 158 -3.21 17.52 -3.97
N ILE A 159 -2.55 16.49 -3.43
CA ILE A 159 -2.97 15.78 -2.22
C ILE A 159 -2.32 16.43 -1.02
N ALA A 160 -3.08 16.76 0.02
CA ALA A 160 -2.54 17.36 1.24
C ALA A 160 -1.62 16.38 2.00
N HIS A 161 -0.37 16.79 2.29
CA HIS A 161 0.64 15.95 2.96
C HIS A 161 0.24 15.51 4.37
N SER A 162 -0.17 16.46 5.22
CA SER A 162 -0.83 16.17 6.49
C SER A 162 -2.24 16.70 6.41
N ALA A 163 -3.17 16.12 7.17
CA ALA A 163 -4.45 16.74 7.40
C ALA A 163 -4.14 18.16 7.85
N LYS A 164 -4.45 19.16 7.02
CA LYS A 164 -4.67 20.48 7.57
C LYS A 164 -5.79 20.24 8.55
N ILE A 165 -5.47 20.17 9.84
CA ILE A 165 -6.39 20.51 10.91
C ILE A 165 -7.23 21.62 10.30
N LYS A 166 -8.53 21.37 10.08
CA LYS A 166 -9.45 22.43 9.71
C LYS A 166 -9.26 23.46 10.82
N ARG A 167 -8.42 24.47 10.58
CA ARG A 167 -8.52 25.74 11.28
C ARG A 167 -9.84 26.27 10.75
N ILE A 168 -10.91 25.82 11.41
CA ILE A 168 -12.20 26.47 11.37
C ILE A 168 -11.85 27.88 11.86
N GLY A 169 -11.79 28.80 10.90
CA GLY A 169 -11.73 30.21 11.18
C GLY A 169 -13.07 30.61 11.79
N VAL A 170 -12.97 31.44 12.82
CA VAL A 170 -14.01 32.12 13.61
C VAL A 170 -14.61 31.27 14.73
#